data_AF-A0A945KK56-F1
#
_entry.id   AF-A0A945KK56-F1
#
_cell.length_a   1.000
_cell.length_b   1.000
_cell.length_c   1.000
_cell.angle_alpha   90.00
_cell.angle_beta   90.00
_cell.angle_gamma   90.00
#
_symmetry.space_group_name_H-M   'P 1'
#
loop_
_entity.id
_entity.type
_entity.pdbx_description
1 polymer ?
#
loop_
_entity_poly.entity_id
_entity_poly.type
_entity_poly.pdbx_seq_one_letter_code
_entity_poly.pdbx_strand_id
1 'polypeptide(L)'
;MMEEKIFPLAAVAAELDFFVEARLHTDGADAEKVAKYKAMQLEMANSYANPIYVVVDPQSGDVVGLQQGAEMDPTKFASWLQSLRHAAVANRVAAANDSLKALEAIQDEF
;
A
#
# COMPACT_ATOMS: atom_id res chain seq x y z
N MET A 1 -16.13 -12.39 -11.36
CA MET A 1 -15.91 -11.25 -12.28
C MET A 1 -16.13 -9.97 -11.48
N MET A 2 -15.13 -9.53 -10.71
CA MET A 2 -15.29 -8.45 -9.71
C MET A 2 -13.95 -7.74 -9.45
N GLU A 3 -13.31 -7.26 -10.52
CA GLU A 3 -12.05 -6.50 -10.44
C GLU A 3 -11.75 -5.69 -11.72
N GLU A 4 -12.46 -5.95 -12.83
CA GLU A 4 -12.44 -5.04 -13.97
C GLU A 4 -13.14 -3.73 -13.55
N LYS A 5 -12.37 -2.68 -13.28
CA LYS A 5 -12.55 -1.35 -13.92
C LYS A 5 -11.89 -0.17 -13.21
N ILE A 6 -11.28 -0.28 -12.03
CA ILE A 6 -10.80 0.95 -11.35
C ILE A 6 -9.34 1.32 -11.67
N PHE A 7 -8.42 0.35 -11.73
CA PHE A 7 -6.99 0.62 -12.00
C PHE A 7 -6.69 1.24 -13.38
N PRO A 8 -7.29 0.79 -14.50
CA PRO A 8 -6.98 1.38 -15.81
C PRO A 8 -7.64 2.76 -16.03
N LEU A 9 -8.44 3.26 -15.08
CA LEU A 9 -9.05 4.59 -15.20
C LEU A 9 -7.97 5.65 -15.00
N ALA A 10 -7.98 6.67 -15.87
CA ALA A 10 -6.93 7.68 -15.93
C ALA A 10 -6.59 8.32 -14.56
N ALA A 11 -7.59 8.59 -13.73
CA ALA A 11 -7.39 9.16 -12.39
C ALA A 11 -6.59 8.26 -11.44
N VAL A 12 -6.76 6.94 -11.56
CA VAL A 12 -6.07 5.95 -10.72
C VAL A 12 -4.73 5.56 -11.35
N ALA A 13 -4.70 5.34 -12.67
CA ALA A 13 -3.49 4.99 -13.41
C ALA A 13 -2.37 6.01 -13.19
N ALA A 14 -2.68 7.31 -13.19
CA ALA A 14 -1.70 8.37 -12.92
C ALA A 14 -1.09 8.28 -11.50
N GLU A 15 -1.86 7.83 -10.51
CA GLU A 15 -1.33 7.61 -9.16
C GLU A 15 -0.57 6.28 -9.06
N LEU A 16 -0.96 5.24 -9.81
CA LEU A 16 -0.28 3.93 -9.81
C LEU A 16 1.16 3.98 -10.34
N ASP A 17 1.54 4.98 -11.15
CA ASP A 17 2.94 5.19 -11.58
C ASP A 17 3.92 5.35 -10.40
N PHE A 18 3.41 5.68 -9.20
CA PHE A 18 4.19 5.83 -7.96
C PHE A 18 4.21 4.57 -7.09
N PHE A 19 3.50 3.51 -7.49
CA PHE A 19 3.37 2.26 -6.75
C PHE A 19 3.87 1.08 -7.58
N VAL A 20 4.30 0.02 -6.88
CA VAL A 20 4.56 -1.27 -7.53
C VAL A 20 3.33 -2.14 -7.33
N GLU A 21 2.68 -2.52 -8.43
CA GLU A 21 1.49 -3.35 -8.39
C GLU A 21 1.83 -4.83 -8.19
N ALA A 22 1.20 -5.48 -7.22
CA ALA A 22 1.25 -6.92 -7.00
C ALA A 22 -0.18 -7.47 -6.82
N ARG A 23 -0.52 -8.53 -7.56
CA ARG A 23 -1.86 -9.17 -7.49
C ARG A 23 -1.77 -10.56 -6.89
N LEU A 24 -2.66 -10.84 -5.94
CA LEU A 24 -2.85 -12.18 -5.39
C LEU A 24 -4.28 -12.64 -5.63
N HIS A 25 -4.46 -13.50 -6.63
CA HIS A 25 -5.75 -14.14 -6.90
C HIS A 25 -5.95 -15.35 -5.98
N THR A 26 -7.05 -15.37 -5.24
CA THR A 26 -7.31 -16.34 -4.15
C THR A 26 -8.49 -17.27 -4.43
N ASP A 27 -9.12 -17.15 -5.60
CA ASP A 27 -10.29 -17.88 -6.08
C ASP A 27 -9.97 -19.21 -6.78
N GLY A 28 -8.71 -19.66 -6.71
CA GLY A 28 -8.28 -20.95 -7.26
C GLY A 28 -8.91 -22.16 -6.55
N ALA A 29 -9.06 -23.29 -7.28
CA ALA A 29 -9.68 -24.52 -6.76
C ALA A 29 -8.74 -25.43 -5.95
N ASP A 30 -7.46 -25.04 -5.79
CA ASP A 30 -6.44 -25.83 -5.09
C ASP A 30 -6.52 -25.60 -3.58
N ALA A 31 -6.95 -26.63 -2.84
CA ALA A 31 -7.25 -26.54 -1.42
C ALA A 31 -6.05 -26.12 -0.56
N GLU A 32 -4.83 -26.57 -0.89
CA GLU A 32 -3.61 -26.21 -0.13
C GLU A 32 -3.26 -24.73 -0.36
N LYS A 33 -3.39 -24.25 -1.60
CA LYS A 33 -3.16 -22.83 -1.93
C LYS A 33 -4.21 -21.92 -1.32
N VAL A 34 -5.47 -22.32 -1.32
CA VAL A 34 -6.57 -21.58 -0.68
C VAL A 34 -6.31 -21.40 0.82
N ALA A 35 -5.86 -22.44 1.52
CA ALA A 35 -5.52 -22.35 2.94
C ALA A 35 -4.36 -21.37 3.19
N LYS A 36 -3.31 -21.45 2.38
CA LYS A 36 -2.16 -20.52 2.44
C LYS A 36 -2.57 -19.07 2.17
N TYR A 37 -3.38 -18.83 1.15
CA TYR A 37 -3.82 -17.48 0.80
C TYR A 37 -4.77 -16.88 1.85
N LYS A 38 -5.64 -17.69 2.46
CA LYS A 38 -6.47 -17.25 3.58
C LYS A 38 -5.64 -16.86 4.81
N ALA A 39 -4.57 -17.59 5.09
CA ALA A 39 -3.64 -17.24 6.17
C ALA A 39 -2.95 -15.89 5.88
N MET A 40 -2.47 -15.66 4.66
CA MET A 40 -1.87 -14.39 4.24
C MET A 40 -2.87 -13.22 4.28
N GLN A 41 -4.12 -13.43 3.86
CA GLN A 41 -5.18 -12.42 3.97
C GLN A 41 -5.43 -12.02 5.42
N LEU A 42 -5.47 -12.99 6.33
CA LEU A 42 -5.65 -12.73 7.75
C LEU A 42 -4.44 -11.99 8.35
N GLU A 43 -3.22 -12.38 7.99
CA GLU A 43 -1.99 -11.73 8.45
C GLU A 43 -1.90 -10.27 7.99
N MET A 44 -2.15 -10.00 6.70
CA MET A 44 -1.93 -8.68 6.11
C MET A 44 -3.11 -7.72 6.27
N ALA A 45 -4.34 -8.25 6.29
CA ALA A 45 -5.55 -7.44 6.21
C ALA A 45 -6.56 -7.71 7.34
N ASN A 46 -6.33 -8.74 8.17
CA ASN A 46 -7.23 -9.19 9.21
C ASN A 46 -8.69 -9.36 8.72
N SER A 47 -8.86 -9.74 7.45
CA SER A 47 -10.16 -9.80 6.77
C SER A 47 -10.15 -10.84 5.65
N TYR A 48 -11.32 -11.46 5.41
CA TYR A 48 -11.57 -12.38 4.30
C TYR A 48 -12.37 -11.72 3.16
N ALA A 49 -12.54 -10.39 3.20
CA ALA A 49 -13.19 -9.65 2.13
C ALA A 49 -12.42 -9.84 0.81
N ASN A 50 -13.13 -9.82 -0.31
CA ASN A 50 -12.51 -9.78 -1.64
C ASN A 50 -13.28 -8.74 -2.47
N PRO A 51 -12.60 -7.82 -3.20
CA PRO A 51 -11.16 -7.56 -3.16
C PRO A 51 -10.72 -6.87 -1.86
N ILE A 52 -9.44 -6.97 -1.53
CA ILE A 52 -8.76 -6.16 -0.51
C ILE A 52 -7.55 -5.50 -1.17
N TYR A 53 -7.42 -4.18 -0.97
CA TYR A 53 -6.26 -3.41 -1.39
C TYR A 53 -5.37 -3.14 -0.18
N VAL A 54 -4.09 -3.50 -0.30
CA VAL A 54 -3.07 -3.27 0.73
C VAL A 54 -1.95 -2.44 0.12
N VAL A 55 -1.56 -1.38 0.83
CA VAL A 55 -0.37 -0.58 0.50
C VAL A 55 0.67 -0.85 1.58
N VAL A 56 1.85 -1.26 1.14
CA VAL A 56 2.97 -1.65 2.00
C VAL A 56 4.11 -0.67 1.79
N ASP A 57 4.75 -0.21 2.87
CA ASP A 57 6.01 0.52 2.76
C ASP A 57 7.14 -0.45 2.40
N PRO A 58 7.84 -0.27 1.27
CA PRO A 58 8.88 -1.21 0.85
C PRO A 58 10.12 -1.23 1.77
N GLN A 59 10.30 -0.23 2.63
CA GLN A 59 11.45 -0.18 3.54
C GLN A 59 11.20 -0.97 4.83
N SER A 60 10.07 -0.75 5.49
CA SER A 60 9.75 -1.45 6.74
C SER A 60 8.99 -2.76 6.53
N GLY A 61 8.28 -2.91 5.40
CA GLY A 61 7.33 -4.01 5.19
C GLY A 61 5.98 -3.81 5.88
N ASP A 62 5.75 -2.66 6.52
CA ASP A 62 4.51 -2.37 7.23
C ASP A 62 3.36 -2.02 6.27
N VAL A 63 2.15 -2.41 6.66
CA VAL A 63 0.93 -1.98 5.98
C VAL A 63 0.63 -0.53 6.36
N VAL A 64 0.74 0.36 5.38
CA VAL A 64 0.46 1.81 5.54
C VAL A 64 -0.94 2.19 5.07
N GLY A 65 -1.60 1.32 4.30
CA GLY A 65 -2.96 1.53 3.83
C GLY A 65 -3.71 0.21 3.66
N LEU A 66 -4.96 0.19 4.11
CA LEU A 66 -5.86 -0.94 3.93
C LEU A 66 -7.23 -0.45 3.46
N GLN A 67 -7.71 -0.98 2.33
CA GLN A 67 -9.06 -0.74 1.85
C GLN A 67 -9.74 -2.07 1.54
N GLN A 68 -10.82 -2.37 2.28
CA GLN A 68 -11.58 -3.60 2.14
C GLN A 68 -12.79 -3.38 1.24
N GLY A 69 -13.04 -4.33 0.33
CA GLY A 69 -14.13 -4.25 -0.63
C GLY A 69 -13.78 -3.43 -1.87
N ALA A 70 -14.60 -3.58 -2.89
CA ALA A 70 -14.44 -2.83 -4.13
C ALA A 70 -14.84 -1.36 -3.92
N GLU A 71 -13.92 -0.44 -4.23
CA GLU A 71 -14.27 0.97 -4.44
C GLU A 71 -14.78 1.14 -5.86
N MET A 72 -15.90 1.84 -6.00
CA MET A 72 -16.55 2.06 -7.29
C MET A 72 -16.31 3.49 -7.79
N ASP A 73 -15.90 4.41 -6.92
CA ASP A 73 -15.53 5.78 -7.29
C ASP A 73 -14.01 5.90 -7.53
N PRO A 74 -13.57 6.08 -8.78
CA PRO A 74 -12.14 6.23 -9.10
C PRO A 74 -11.50 7.45 -8.47
N THR A 75 -12.25 8.53 -8.27
CA THR A 75 -11.72 9.77 -7.67
C THR A 75 -11.40 9.55 -6.20
N LYS A 76 -12.31 8.84 -5.50
CA LYS A 76 -12.13 8.49 -4.10
C LYS A 76 -10.96 7.53 -3.91
N PHE A 77 -10.83 6.53 -4.79
CA PHE A 77 -9.70 5.60 -4.77
C PHE A 77 -8.36 6.30 -5.06
N ALA A 78 -8.31 7.14 -6.08
CA ALA A 78 -7.12 7.93 -6.40
C ALA A 78 -6.75 8.88 -5.25
N SER A 79 -7.73 9.53 -4.61
CA SER A 79 -7.49 10.41 -3.45
C SER A 79 -6.90 9.64 -2.27
N TRP A 80 -7.37 8.41 -2.05
CA TRP A 80 -6.81 7.53 -1.03
C TRP A 80 -5.34 7.19 -1.33
N LEU A 81 -5.02 6.74 -2.55
CA LEU A 81 -3.63 6.47 -2.98
C LEU A 81 -2.74 7.71 -2.83
N GLN A 82 -3.23 8.87 -3.28
CA GLN A 82 -2.53 10.14 -3.18
C GLN A 82 -2.22 10.50 -1.72
N SER A 83 -3.18 10.30 -0.80
CA SER A 83 -2.97 10.57 0.63
C SER A 83 -1.87 9.70 1.23
N LEU A 84 -1.82 8.42 0.86
CA LEU A 84 -0.80 7.47 1.32
C LEU A 84 0.59 7.83 0.77
N ARG A 85 0.67 8.20 -0.51
CA ARG A 85 1.91 8.70 -1.12
C ARG A 85 2.42 9.95 -0.40
N HIS A 86 1.55 10.93 -0.15
CA HIS A 86 1.95 12.16 0.54
C HIS A 86 2.44 11.89 1.96
N ALA A 87 1.77 11.00 2.71
CA ALA A 87 2.23 10.59 4.03
C ALA A 87 3.61 9.90 3.97
N ALA A 88 3.83 9.01 3.00
CA ALA A 88 5.11 8.34 2.82
C ALA A 88 6.25 9.32 2.50
N VAL A 89 6.01 10.31 1.65
CA VAL A 89 7.00 11.36 1.35
C VAL A 89 7.28 12.22 2.58
N ALA A 90 6.25 12.66 3.29
CA ALA A 90 6.40 13.48 4.49
C ALA A 90 7.24 12.75 5.57
N ASN A 91 6.98 11.46 5.78
CA ASN A 91 7.73 10.64 6.72
C ASN A 91 9.22 10.50 6.33
N ARG A 92 9.51 10.32 5.04
CA ARG A 92 10.90 10.25 4.54
C ARG A 92 11.65 11.58 4.69
N VAL A 93 10.99 12.70 4.43
CA VAL A 93 11.57 14.03 4.62
C VAL A 93 11.86 14.29 6.10
N ALA A 94 10.95 13.91 7.00
CA ALA A 94 11.16 14.03 8.43
C ALA A 94 12.39 13.20 8.89
N ALA A 95 12.45 11.94 8.48
CA ALA A 95 13.57 11.05 8.81
C ALA A 95 14.92 11.56 8.29
N ALA A 96 14.95 12.13 7.08
CA ALA A 96 16.15 12.73 6.51
C ALA A 96 16.60 13.99 7.28
N ASN A 97 15.66 14.86 7.67
CA ASN A 97 15.96 16.06 8.44
C ASN A 97 16.49 15.72 9.84
N ASP A 98 15.94 14.70 10.51
CA ASP A 98 16.42 14.25 11.81
C ASP A 98 17.84 13.68 11.71
N SER A 99 18.12 12.94 10.64
CA SER A 99 19.47 12.43 10.36
C SER A 99 20.48 13.56 10.12
N LEU A 100 20.08 14.63 9.42
CA LEU A 100 20.92 15.81 9.18
C LEU A 100 21.27 16.53 10.49
N LYS A 101 20.27 16.78 11.34
CA LYS A 101 20.48 17.41 12.66
C LYS A 101 21.41 16.58 13.55
N ALA A 102 21.28 15.26 13.52
CA ALA A 102 22.16 14.37 14.29
C ALA A 102 23.62 14.47 13.81
N LEU A 103 23.84 14.64 12.50
CA LEU A 103 25.18 14.84 11.94
C LEU A 103 25.77 16.21 12.31
N GLU A 104 24.96 17.27 12.28
CA GLU A 104 25.38 18.61 12.71
C GLU A 104 25.77 18.62 14.20
N ALA A 105 24.97 17.97 15.05
CA ALA A 105 25.26 17.87 16.50
C ALA A 105 26.59 17.16 16.80
N ILE A 106 26.98 16.17 16.01
CA ILE A 106 28.27 15.47 16.15
C ILE A 106 29.43 16.36 15.71
N GLN A 107 29.23 17.27 14.75
CA GLN A 107 30.29 18.18 14.28
C GLN A 107 30.61 19.30 15.26
N ASP A 108 29.66 19.71 16.12
CA ASP A 108 29.86 20.72 17.17
C ASP A 108 30.58 20.15 18.43
N GLU A 109 30.76 18.83 18.53
CA GLU A 109 31.45 18.16 19.66
C GLU A 109 32.95 17.88 19.42
N PHE A 110 33.52 18.29 18.29
CA PHE A 110 34.95 18.19 17.95
C PHE A 110 35.59 19.56 17.67
#